data_AF-A0A7U9SPM2-F1
#
_entry.id   AF-A0A7U9SPM2-F1
#
_cell.length_a   1.000
_cell.length_b   1.000
_cell.length_c   1.000
_cell.angle_alpha   90.00
_cell.angle_beta   90.00
_cell.angle_gamma   90.00
#
_symmetry.space_group_name_H-M   'P 1'
#
loop_
_entity.id
_entity.type
_entity.pdbx_description
1 polymer ?
#
loop_
_entity_poly.entity_id
_entity_poly.type
_entity_poly.pdbx_seq_one_letter_code
_entity_poly.pdbx_strand_id
1 'polypeptide(L)' 'MIRDTILILEDDEDSRKKLVEIFQDKYKIREVTSEKEGINILKIHAASLAVIFVNLMIPARDNFQILKRLSEK' A
#
# COMPACT_ATOMS: atom_id res chain seq x y z
N MET A 1 18.47 -6.56 2.70
CA MET A 1 17.16 -6.77 3.37
C MET A 1 16.23 -7.45 2.38
N ILE A 2 15.43 -8.41 2.85
CA ILE A 2 14.44 -9.08 2.00
C ILE A 2 13.25 -8.13 1.82
N ARG A 3 12.82 -7.95 0.57
CA ARG A 3 11.58 -7.25 0.22
C ARG A 3 10.51 -8.29 -0.08
N ASP A 4 9.75 -8.68 0.93
CA ASP A 4 8.74 -9.74 0.86
C ASP A 4 7.32 -9.24 1.22
N THR A 5 7.15 -7.94 1.43
CA THR A 5 5.88 -7.35 1.87
C THR A 5 5.19 -6.57 0.76
N ILE A 6 3.90 -6.80 0.55
CA ILE A 6 3.04 -5.98 -0.32
C ILE A 6 2.19 -5.06 0.55
N LEU A 7 2.15 -3.78 0.21
CA LEU A 7 1.22 -2.81 0.79
C LEU A 7 0.03 -2.62 -0.14
N ILE A 8 -1.19 -2.74 0.38
CA ILE A 8 -2.44 -2.55 -0.35
C ILE A 8 -3.18 -1.36 0.27
N LEU A 9 -3.29 -0.26 -0.47
CA LEU A 9 -4.17 0.87 -0.19
C LEU A 9 -5.48 0.68 -0.96
N GLU A 10 -6.51 0.20 -0.28
CA GLU A 10 -7.82 -0.06 -0.87
C GLU A 10 -8.90 0.12 0.21
N ASP A 11 -9.83 1.03 0.00
CA ASP A 11 -10.92 1.33 0.94
C ASP A 11 -12.11 0.38 0.76
N ASP A 12 -12.33 -0.15 -0.44
CA ASP A 12 -13.34 -1.18 -0.70
C ASP A 12 -12.91 -2.53 -0.14
N GLU A 13 -13.71 -3.08 0.79
CA GLU A 13 -13.37 -4.31 1.49
C GLU A 13 -13.31 -5.53 0.57
N ASP A 14 -14.22 -5.64 -0.39
CA ASP A 14 -14.29 -6.79 -1.29
C ASP A 14 -13.14 -6.79 -2.29
N SER A 15 -12.79 -5.63 -2.86
CA SER A 15 -11.59 -5.44 -3.68
C SER A 15 -10.33 -5.81 -2.89
N ARG A 16 -10.21 -5.32 -1.66
CA ARG A 16 -9.05 -5.58 -0.80
C ARG A 16 -8.90 -7.06 -0.47
N LYS A 17 -9.99 -7.74 -0.09
CA LYS A 17 -9.99 -9.19 0.19
C LYS A 17 -9.52 -10.00 -1.01
N LYS A 18 -10.00 -9.68 -2.22
CA LYS A 18 -9.55 -10.35 -3.45
C LYS A 18 -8.05 -10.18 -3.68
N LEU A 19 -7.51 -8.98 -3.45
CA LEU A 19 -6.07 -8.74 -3.57
C LEU A 19 -5.26 -9.53 -2.53
N VAL A 20 -5.73 -9.58 -1.28
CA VAL A 20 -5.11 -10.40 -0.23
C VAL A 20 -5.09 -11.87 -0.65
N GLU A 21 -6.22 -12.40 -1.12
CA GLU A 21 -6.33 -13.80 -1.56
C GLU A 21 -5.34 -14.16 -2.67
N ILE A 22 -5.10 -13.25 -3.62
CA ILE A 22 -4.17 -13.47 -4.74
C ILE A 22 -2.71 -13.59 -4.26
N PHE A 23 -2.32 -12.85 -3.23
CA PHE A 23 -0.90 -12.65 -2.87
C PHE A 23 -0.46 -13.27 -1.55
N GLN A 24 -1.37 -13.58 -0.63
CA GLN A 24 -1.06 -14.00 0.74
C GLN A 24 -0.18 -15.26 0.83
N ASP A 25 -0.26 -16.17 -0.15
CA ASP A 25 0.53 -17.40 -0.15
C ASP A 25 2.01 -17.16 -0.48
N LYS A 26 2.35 -16.00 -1.06
CA LYS A 26 3.70 -15.69 -1.57
C LYS A 26 4.36 -14.49 -0.91
N TYR A 27 3.54 -13.58 -0.36
CA TYR A 27 4.00 -12.32 0.20
C TYR A 27 3.33 -12.05 1.54
N LYS A 28 4.04 -11.35 2.42
CA LYS A 28 3.41 -10.73 3.59
C LYS A 28 2.53 -9.59 3.11
N ILE A 29 1.31 -9.50 3.62
CA ILE A 29 0.38 -8.45 3.20
C ILE A 29 0.22 -7.42 4.30
N ARG A 30 0.25 -6.14 3.92
CA ARG A 30 -0.14 -5.01 4.76
C ARG A 30 -1.30 -4.29 4.08
N GLU A 31 -2.45 -4.33 4.73
CA GLU A 31 -3.67 -3.66 4.28
C GLU A 31 -3.81 -2.32 5.00
N VAL A 32 -4.21 -1.28 4.26
CA VAL A 32 -4.61 0.01 4.80
C VAL A 32 -5.73 0.59 3.96
N THR A 33 -6.60 1.38 4.58
CA THR A 33 -7.80 1.94 3.91
C THR A 33 -7.71 3.44 3.69
N SER A 34 -6.60 4.06 4.11
CA SER A 34 -6.40 5.50 3.99
C SER A 34 -4.98 5.88 3.57
N GLU A 35 -4.88 7.02 2.88
CA GLU A 35 -3.59 7.59 2.45
C GLU A 35 -2.65 7.85 3.64
N LYS A 36 -3.21 8.30 4.77
CA LYS A 36 -2.46 8.59 6.00
C LYS A 36 -1.74 7.36 6.54
N GLU A 37 -2.43 6.23 6.61
CA GLU A 37 -1.85 4.96 7.06
C GLU A 37 -0.76 4.49 6.08
N GLY A 38 -1.02 4.60 4.77
CA GLY A 38 -0.04 4.32 3.73
C GLY A 38 1.27 5.10 3.89
N ILE A 39 1.18 6.41 4.06
CA ILE A 39 2.33 7.28 4.29
C ILE A 39 3.10 6.88 5.55
N ASN A 40 2.40 6.51 6.63
CA ASN A 40 3.05 6.08 7.86
C ASN A 40 3.85 4.78 7.66
N ILE A 41 3.28 3.81 6.93
CA ILE A 41 4.00 2.57 6.59
C ILE A 41 5.20 2.87 5.70
N LEU A 42 5.09 3.76 4.70
CA LEU A 42 6.22 4.13 3.86
C LEU A 42 7.38 4.75 4.65
N LYS A 43 7.07 5.60 5.64
CA LYS A 43 8.11 6.22 6.49
C LYS A 43 8.87 5.20 7.33
N ILE A 44 8.21 4.15 7.81
CA ILE A 44 8.77 3.23 8.80
C ILE A 44 9.31 1.94 8.15
N HIS A 45 8.65 1.46 7.09
CA HIS A 45 8.82 0.10 6.56
C HIS A 45 9.16 0.04 5.06
N ALA A 46 9.51 1.17 4.40
CA ALA A 46 9.81 1.18 2.96
C ALA A 46 10.86 0.13 2.53
N ALA A 47 11.84 -0.18 3.37
CA ALA A 47 12.91 -1.12 3.05
C ALA A 47 12.44 -2.58 2.90
N SER A 48 11.30 -2.97 3.49
CA SER A 48 10.73 -4.33 3.40
C SER A 48 9.64 -4.47 2.33
N LEU A 49 9.19 -3.36 1.72
CA LEU A 49 8.15 -3.37 0.71
C LEU A 49 8.71 -3.83 -0.65
N ALA A 50 8.06 -4.82 -1.25
CA ALA A 50 8.32 -5.31 -2.60
C ALA A 50 7.50 -4.55 -3.63
N VAL A 51 6.20 -4.37 -3.35
CA VAL A 51 5.20 -3.77 -4.24
C VAL A 51 4.20 -2.99 -3.40
N ILE A 52 3.61 -1.95 -3.98
CA ILE A 52 2.54 -1.16 -3.39
C ILE A 52 1.41 -1.07 -4.41
N PHE A 53 0.21 -1.50 -4.02
CA PHE A 53 -1.04 -1.30 -4.76
C PHE A 53 -1.77 -0.10 -4.17
N VAL A 54 -2.11 0.88 -4.99
CA VAL A 54 -2.79 2.10 -4.56
C VAL A 54 -4.07 2.26 -5.38
N ASN A 55 -5.23 2.20 -4.72
CA ASN A 55 -6.49 2.60 -5.31
C ASN A 55 -6.49 4.14 -5.50
N LEU A 56 -6.59 4.58 -6.75
CA LEU A 56 -6.62 6.01 -7.12
C LEU A 56 -7.94 6.70 -6.79
N MET A 57 -8.99 5.92 -6.50
CA MET A 57 -10.31 6.44 -6.13
C MET A 57 -10.42 6.81 -4.65
N ILE A 58 -9.48 6.35 -3.80
CA ILE A 58 -9.39 6.81 -2.42
C ILE A 58 -9.21 8.33 -2.46
N PRO A 59 -10.12 9.13 -1.87
CA PRO A 59 -10.05 10.58 -1.95
C PRO A 59 -8.73 11.10 -1.39
N ALA A 60 -7.82 11.52 -2.28
CA ALA A 60 -6.61 12.19 -1.87
C ALA A 60 -7.02 13.59 -1.39
N ARG A 61 -7.03 13.79 -0.06
CA ARG A 61 -7.30 15.12 0.49
C ARG A 61 -6.27 16.15 0.02
N ASP A 62 -5.07 15.70 -0.37
CA ASP A 62 -3.94 16.55 -0.77
C ASP A 62 -3.14 16.00 -1.99
N ASN A 63 -3.75 15.92 -3.19
CA ASN A 63 -3.02 15.75 -4.46
C ASN A 63 -2.08 14.53 -4.57
N PHE A 64 -2.54 13.33 -4.21
CA PHE A 64 -1.76 12.08 -4.35
C PHE A 64 -0.39 12.13 -3.66
N GLN A 65 -0.33 12.59 -2.40
CA GLN A 65 0.92 12.69 -1.64
C GLN A 65 1.66 11.36 -1.62
N ILE A 66 0.94 10.24 -1.57
CA ILE A 66 1.58 8.93 -1.59
C ILE A 66 2.36 8.70 -2.88
N LEU A 67 1.82 9.03 -4.06
CA LEU A 67 2.51 8.89 -5.33
C LEU A 67 3.72 9.81 -5.41
N LYS A 68 3.58 11.06 -4.93
CA LYS A 68 4.71 11.98 -4.84
C LYS A 68 5.83 11.40 -3.98
N ARG A 69 5.49 10.86 -2.80
CA ARG A 69 6.47 10.25 -1.90
C ARG A 69 7.15 9.02 -2.50
N LEU A 70 6.44 8.24 -3.32
CA LEU A 70 6.99 7.11 -4.07
C LEU A 70 7.92 7.54 -5.20
N SER A 71 7.70 8.73 -5.78
CA SER A 71 8.56 9.29 -6.83
C SER A 71 9.83 9.95 -6.29
N GLU A 72 9.84 10.33 -5.00
CA GLU A 72 10.99 10.89 -4.32
C GLU A 72 12.02 9.78 -4.06
N LYS A 73 13.15 9.87 -4.77
CA LYS A 73 14.28 8.93 -4.72
C LYS A 73 14.85 8.73 -3.32
#